data_AF-A0A937EYU4-F1
#
_entry.id   AF-A0A937EYU4-F1
#
_cell.length_a   1.000
_cell.length_b   1.000
_cell.length_c   1.000
_cell.angle_alpha   90.00
_cell.angle_beta   90.00
_cell.angle_gamma   90.00
#
_symmetry.space_group_name_H-M   'P 1'
#
loop_
_entity.id
_entity.type
_entity.pdbx_description
1 polymer ?
#
loop_
_entity_poly.entity_id
_entity_poly.type
_entity_poly.pdbx_seq_one_letter_code
_entity_poly.pdbx_strand_id
1 'polypeptide(L)'
;MRLITMSVRSSNRGKVEMNIQAGSSVYHKPTGEEWFILGVSGDRVCVGGYPPTIAYIADCEVLPEPIKELSESELDYRRKEFGEGWQ
;
A
#
# COMPACT_ATOMS: atom_id res chain seq x y z
N MET A 1 34.13 17.46 -38.97
CA MET A 1 33.21 16.33 -39.20
C MET A 1 32.40 16.14 -37.93
N ARG A 2 31.08 16.44 -37.96
CA ARG A 2 30.21 16.38 -36.78
C ARG A 2 29.70 14.95 -36.60
N LEU A 3 29.91 14.36 -35.43
CA LEU A 3 29.17 13.16 -35.00
C LEU A 3 28.23 13.57 -33.87
N ILE A 4 26.97 13.69 -34.25
CA ILE A 4 25.83 13.83 -33.36
C ILE A 4 25.53 12.41 -32.90
N THR A 5 25.61 12.14 -31.60
CA THR A 5 25.02 10.93 -31.03
C THR A 5 24.01 11.36 -29.99
N MET A 6 22.76 11.04 -30.31
CA MET A 6 21.57 11.35 -29.54
C MET A 6 21.69 10.67 -28.18
N SER A 7 21.77 11.46 -27.12
CA SER A 7 21.58 10.94 -25.76
C SER A 7 20.09 10.57 -25.64
N VAL A 8 19.82 9.26 -25.61
CA VAL A 8 18.48 8.73 -25.40
C VAL A 8 18.02 9.23 -24.03
N ARG A 9 17.08 10.17 -24.02
CA ARG A 9 16.33 10.52 -22.82
C ARG A 9 15.48 9.30 -22.47
N SER A 10 15.99 8.45 -21.59
CA SER A 10 15.14 7.47 -20.93
C SER A 10 14.19 8.24 -20.03
N SER A 11 13.01 8.53 -20.56
CA SER A 11 11.90 9.11 -19.84
C SER A 11 11.35 8.03 -18.92
N ASN A 12 11.90 7.93 -17.70
CA ASN A 12 11.35 7.09 -16.64
C ASN A 12 10.06 7.74 -16.11
N ARG A 13 8.98 7.69 -16.90
CA ARG A 13 7.62 7.81 -16.39
C ARG A 13 7.00 6.41 -16.43
N GLY A 14 6.62 5.88 -15.27
CA GLY A 14 5.60 4.82 -15.22
C GLY A 14 6.02 3.44 -14.69
N LYS A 15 6.73 3.39 -13.57
CA LYS A 15 6.64 2.25 -12.65
C LYS A 15 6.98 2.72 -11.25
N VAL A 16 5.99 3.33 -10.58
CA VAL A 16 6.05 3.39 -9.13
C VAL A 16 5.84 1.94 -8.71
N GLU A 17 6.88 1.26 -8.26
CA GLU A 17 6.70 0.06 -7.44
C GLU A 17 5.97 0.54 -6.19
N MET A 18 4.64 0.53 -6.26
CA MET A 18 3.77 0.99 -5.19
C MET A 18 3.77 -0.12 -4.13
N ASN A 19 4.83 -0.15 -3.31
CA ASN A 19 4.85 -0.99 -2.12
C ASN A 19 3.68 -0.57 -1.22
N ILE A 20 2.71 -1.47 -1.06
CA ILE A 20 1.66 -1.31 -0.05
C ILE A 20 2.34 -1.25 1.31
N GLN A 21 2.01 -0.24 2.12
CA GLN A 21 2.51 -0.07 3.47
C GLN A 21 1.39 0.39 4.41
N ALA A 22 1.68 0.40 5.71
CA ALA A 22 0.80 0.98 6.70
C ALA A 22 0.47 2.44 6.32
N GLY A 23 -0.81 2.81 6.42
CA GLY A 23 -1.29 4.12 6.02
C GLY A 23 -1.61 4.30 4.53
N SER A 24 -1.37 3.29 3.70
CA SER A 24 -1.81 3.29 2.30
C SER A 24 -3.32 3.06 2.20
N SER A 25 -3.95 3.71 1.23
CA SER A 25 -5.28 3.33 0.77
C SER A 25 -5.17 2.40 -0.43
N VAL A 26 -5.95 1.33 -0.45
CA VAL A 26 -5.93 0.32 -1.51
C VAL A 26 -7.35 -0.02 -1.97
N TYR A 27 -7.48 -0.46 -3.21
CA TYR A 27 -8.67 -1.09 -3.73
C TYR A 27 -8.51 -2.61 -3.65
N HIS A 28 -9.43 -3.29 -2.96
CA HIS A 28 -9.42 -4.74 -2.84
C HIS A 28 -10.25 -5.36 -3.95
N LYS A 29 -9.58 -6.00 -4.92
CA LYS A 29 -10.22 -6.50 -6.15
C LYS A 29 -11.34 -7.52 -5.91
N PRO A 30 -11.20 -8.50 -5.00
CA PRO A 30 -12.26 -9.50 -4.78
C PRO A 30 -13.56 -8.92 -4.23
N THR A 31 -13.50 -7.93 -3.34
CA THR A 31 -14.72 -7.33 -2.74
C THR A 31 -15.17 -6.08 -3.48
N GLY A 32 -14.28 -5.43 -4.21
CA GLY A 32 -14.53 -4.16 -4.88
C GLY A 32 -14.60 -2.96 -3.93
N GLU A 33 -14.05 -3.10 -2.72
CA GLU A 33 -14.05 -2.07 -1.68
C GLU A 33 -12.72 -1.34 -1.62
N GLU A 34 -12.77 -0.10 -1.13
CA GLU A 34 -11.58 0.67 -0.78
C GLU A 34 -11.26 0.48 0.70
N TRP A 35 -10.01 0.15 1.00
CA TRP A 35 -9.54 -0.14 2.34
C TRP A 35 -8.37 0.74 2.74
N PHE A 36 -8.31 1.03 4.03
CA PHE A 36 -7.19 1.70 4.66
C PHE A 36 -6.31 0.67 5.37
N ILE A 37 -5.03 0.59 4.99
CA ILE A 37 -4.11 -0.41 5.53
C ILE A 37 -3.57 0.05 6.88
N LEU A 38 -3.74 -0.78 7.91
CA LEU A 38 -3.21 -0.54 9.25
C LEU A 38 -1.81 -1.15 9.46
N GLY A 39 -1.44 -2.13 8.66
CA GLY A 39 -0.12 -2.72 8.73
C GLY A 39 0.11 -3.80 7.69
N VAL A 40 1.38 -4.09 7.48
CA VAL A 40 1.84 -5.10 6.53
C VAL A 40 2.70 -6.14 7.24
N SER A 41 2.52 -7.41 6.89
CA SER A 41 3.32 -8.52 7.40
C SER A 41 3.52 -9.55 6.30
N GLY A 42 4.73 -9.59 5.73
CA GLY A 42 5.05 -10.48 4.61
C GLY A 42 4.19 -10.17 3.38
N ASP A 43 3.36 -11.13 2.98
CA ASP A 43 2.44 -11.05 1.83
C ASP A 43 1.01 -10.64 2.23
N ARG A 44 0.80 -10.24 3.49
CA ARG A 44 -0.52 -9.91 4.05
C ARG A 44 -0.60 -8.46 4.51
N VAL A 45 -1.83 -7.96 4.46
CA VAL A 45 -2.22 -6.65 4.99
C VAL A 45 -3.36 -6.80 5.98
N CYS A 46 -3.37 -5.99 7.04
CA CYS A 46 -4.53 -5.82 7.91
C CYS A 46 -5.16 -4.46 7.64
N VAL A 47 -6.49 -4.40 7.66
CA VAL A 47 -7.24 -3.19 7.28
C VAL A 47 -8.01 -2.61 8.45
N GLY A 48 -8.24 -1.30 8.37
CA GLY A 48 -9.06 -0.58 9.33
C GLY A 48 -10.53 -0.72 8.98
N GLY A 49 -11.36 -0.99 9.99
CA GLY A 49 -12.80 -1.12 9.85
C GLY A 49 -13.35 -2.33 10.60
N TYR A 50 -14.67 -2.51 10.58
CA TYR A 50 -15.33 -3.69 11.14
C TYR A 50 -16.10 -4.42 10.03
N PRO A 51 -15.93 -5.75 9.88
CA PRO A 51 -15.16 -6.64 10.74
C PRO A 51 -13.63 -6.50 10.57
N PRO A 52 -12.82 -6.86 11.59
CA PRO A 52 -11.37 -6.93 11.44
C PRO A 52 -11.02 -7.88 10.29
N THR A 53 -10.28 -7.38 9.29
CA THR A 53 -10.05 -8.10 8.04
C THR A 53 -8.56 -8.14 7.69
N ILE A 54 -8.12 -9.30 7.19
CA ILE A 54 -6.77 -9.53 6.65
C ILE A 54 -6.93 -10.01 5.21
N ALA A 55 -6.07 -9.53 4.31
CA ALA A 55 -6.04 -9.94 2.92
C ALA A 55 -4.62 -10.10 2.38
N TYR A 56 -4.49 -10.68 1.19
CA TYR A 56 -3.21 -10.75 0.48
C TYR A 56 -2.92 -9.43 -0.21
N ILE A 57 -1.66 -9.00 -0.19
CA ILE A 57 -1.17 -7.83 -0.93
C ILE A 57 -1.49 -7.97 -2.43
N ALA A 58 -1.43 -9.20 -2.97
CA ALA A 58 -1.71 -9.49 -4.37
C ALA A 58 -3.17 -9.20 -4.79
N ASP A 59 -4.09 -9.15 -3.82
CA ASP A 59 -5.51 -8.85 -4.07
C ASP A 59 -5.81 -7.35 -4.00
N CYS A 60 -4.82 -6.54 -3.64
CA CYS A 60 -4.93 -5.09 -3.44
C CYS A 60 -4.24 -4.30 -4.57
N GLU A 61 -4.82 -3.16 -4.93
CA GLU A 61 -4.21 -2.17 -5.82
C GLU A 61 -4.06 -0.84 -5.08
N VAL A 62 -2.87 -0.24 -5.11
CA VAL A 62 -2.62 1.02 -4.41
C VAL A 62 -3.37 2.16 -5.08
N LEU A 63 -4.14 2.89 -4.27
CA LEU A 63 -4.82 4.11 -4.70
C LEU A 63 -3.83 5.28 -4.70
N PRO A 64 -4.04 6.32 -5.55
CA PRO A 64 -3.15 7.47 -5.65
C PRO A 64 -3.24 8.43 -4.43
N GLU A 65 -3.88 7.99 -3.34
CA GLU A 65 -4.00 8.77 -2.12
C GLU A 65 -2.66 8.86 -1.38
N PRO A 66 -2.39 9.98 -0.70
CA PRO A 66 -1.18 10.10 0.11
C PRO A 66 -1.21 9.06 1.25
N ILE A 67 -0.05 8.44 1.49
CA ILE A 67 0.13 7.59 2.68
C ILE A 67 -0.06 8.46 3.92
N LYS A 68 -0.91 8.00 4.84
CA LYS A 68 -1.22 8.70 6.09
C LYS A 68 -0.43 8.08 7.24
N GLU A 69 -0.01 8.89 8.20
CA GLU A 69 0.47 8.36 9.47
C GLU A 69 -0.72 7.79 10.26
N LEU A 70 -0.50 6.63 10.87
CA LEU A 70 -1.50 5.99 11.73
C LEU A 70 -1.63 6.75 13.05
N SER A 71 -2.87 7.08 13.40
CA SER A 71 -3.21 7.61 14.72
C SER A 71 -2.96 6.59 15.82
N GLU A 72 -2.82 7.06 17.06
CA GLU A 72 -2.69 6.18 18.23
C GLU A 72 -3.86 5.19 18.35
N SER A 73 -5.09 5.64 18.05
CA SER A 73 -6.28 4.79 18.04
C SER A 73 -6.23 3.68 16.99
N GLU A 74 -5.66 3.95 15.81
CA GLU A 74 -5.51 2.95 14.75
C GLU A 74 -4.43 1.93 15.09
N LEU A 75 -3.34 2.39 15.70
CA LEU A 75 -2.28 1.52 16.22
C LEU A 75 -2.80 0.63 17.37
N ASP A 76 -3.63 1.19 18.26
CA ASP A 76 -4.26 0.44 19.36
C ASP A 76 -5.26 -0.59 18.82
N TYR A 77 -6.14 -0.18 17.90
CA TYR A 77 -7.06 -1.09 17.22
C TYR A 77 -6.31 -2.22 16.51
N ARG A 78 -5.26 -1.89 15.76
CA ARG A 78 -4.42 -2.89 15.09
C ARG A 78 -3.86 -3.91 16.07
N ARG A 79 -3.30 -3.43 17.18
CA ARG A 79 -2.71 -4.28 18.23
C ARG A 79 -3.76 -5.17 18.89
N LYS A 80 -4.94 -4.61 19.16
CA LYS A 80 -6.04 -5.30 19.82
C LYS A 80 -6.64 -6.41 18.95
N GLU A 81 -6.89 -6.14 17.67
CA GLU A 81 -7.62 -7.07 16.80
C GLU A 81 -6.70 -8.02 16.01
N PHE A 82 -5.48 -7.58 15.65
CA PHE A 82 -4.55 -8.37 14.82
C PHE A 82 -3.25 -8.77 15.54
N GLY A 83 -3.02 -8.27 16.75
CA GLY A 83 -1.82 -8.56 17.55
C GLY A 83 -0.59 -7.75 17.14
N GLU A 84 0.58 -8.25 17.55
CA GLU A 84 1.89 -7.68 17.22
C GLU A 84 2.45 -8.28 15.91
N GLY A 85 3.50 -7.67 15.33
CA GLY A 85 4.16 -8.19 14.12
C GLY A 85 3.69 -7.60 12.79
N TRP A 86 2.95 -6.48 12.85
CA TRP A 86 2.54 -5.68 11.69
C TRP A 86 3.42 -4.43 11.61
N GLN A 87 4.05 -4.21 10.45
CA GLN A 87 4.89 -3.05 10.15
C GLN A 87 4.06 -1.91 9.60
#